data_AF-A0A3A5SUI0-F1
#
_entry.id   AF-A0A3A5SUI0-F1
#
_cell.length_a   1.000
_cell.length_b   1.000
_cell.length_c   1.000
_cell.angle_alpha   90.00
_cell.angle_beta   90.00
_cell.angle_gamma   90.00
#
_symmetry.space_group_name_H-M   'P 1'
#
loop_
_entity.id
_entity.type
_entity.pdbx_description
1 polymer ?
#
loop_
_entity_poly.entity_id
_entity_poly.type
_entity_poly.pdbx_seq_one_letter_code
_entity_poly.pdbx_strand_id
1 'polypeptide(L)'
;MDKEKAKALSEILARYKELQENDSVNLIEFHTADGKKHGIGNAAAIKLLLSVAVIELERQLRAAQFGDIPESLENSREYKAAKQLEYAMNDLGFKSERFAQALPYFHKTLEQTFFRTVKAGILAMAERDPRRIDGRNEASYEMCRMLAPMLQDTRLPFI
;
A
#
# COMPACT_ATOMS: atom_id res chain seq x y z
N MET A 1 16.29 -11.82 7.43
CA MET A 1 16.12 -11.30 6.06
C MET A 1 16.62 -12.37 5.10
N ASP A 2 15.73 -12.88 4.25
CA ASP A 2 16.00 -14.00 3.36
C ASP A 2 16.37 -13.47 1.97
N LYS A 3 17.68 -13.29 1.73
CA LYS A 3 18.19 -12.69 0.50
C LYS A 3 17.92 -13.56 -0.73
N GLU A 4 17.92 -14.88 -0.57
CA GLU A 4 17.65 -15.81 -1.67
C GLU A 4 16.17 -15.78 -2.05
N LYS A 5 15.27 -15.82 -1.07
CA LYS A 5 13.83 -15.66 -1.28
C LYS A 5 13.48 -14.31 -1.91
N ALA A 6 14.09 -13.21 -1.44
CA ALA A 6 13.87 -11.90 -2.01
C ALA A 6 14.33 -11.82 -3.48
N LYS A 7 15.47 -12.43 -3.81
CA LYS A 7 15.94 -12.50 -5.20
C LYS A 7 14.98 -13.30 -6.09
N ALA A 8 14.57 -14.49 -5.65
CA ALA A 8 13.63 -15.33 -6.39
C ALA A 8 12.28 -14.62 -6.63
N LEU A 9 11.72 -13.97 -5.58
CA LEU A 9 10.49 -13.20 -5.70
C LEU A 9 10.64 -12.00 -6.65
N SER A 10 11.79 -11.34 -6.66
CA SER A 10 12.06 -10.23 -7.59
C SER A 10 12.07 -10.68 -9.04
N GLU A 11 12.65 -11.85 -9.34
CA GLU A 11 12.68 -12.41 -10.69
C GLU A 11 11.27 -12.84 -11.15
N ILE A 12 10.47 -13.44 -10.26
CA ILE A 12 9.08 -13.80 -10.56
C ILE A 12 8.24 -12.55 -10.79
N LEU A 13 8.37 -11.54 -9.93
CA LEU A 13 7.63 -10.27 -10.06
C LEU A 13 7.92 -9.58 -11.39
N ALA A 14 9.19 -9.55 -11.82
CA ALA A 14 9.57 -8.95 -13.11
C ALA A 14 8.84 -9.63 -14.28
N ARG A 15 8.78 -10.96 -14.30
CA ARG A 15 8.05 -11.71 -15.33
C ARG A 15 6.55 -11.39 -15.34
N TYR A 16 5.93 -11.29 -14.15
CA TYR A 16 4.50 -10.99 -14.07
C TYR A 16 4.16 -9.56 -14.49
N LYS A 17 5.06 -8.59 -14.22
CA LYS A 17 4.93 -7.22 -14.73
C LYS A 17 5.02 -7.18 -16.26
N GLU A 18 5.96 -7.90 -16.84
CA GLU A 18 6.09 -8.02 -18.30
C GLU A 18 4.82 -8.64 -18.95
N LEU A 19 4.25 -9.68 -18.33
CA LEU A 19 2.98 -10.26 -18.77
C LEU A 19 1.81 -9.27 -18.70
N GLN A 20 1.79 -8.40 -17.67
CA GLN A 20 0.77 -7.38 -17.48
C GLN A 20 0.93 -6.22 -18.49
N GLU A 21 2.15 -5.77 -18.75
CA GLU A 21 2.46 -4.66 -19.66
C GLU A 21 2.22 -5.03 -21.13
N ASN A 22 2.56 -6.26 -21.51
CA ASN A 22 2.45 -6.72 -22.90
C ASN A 22 1.05 -7.23 -23.28
N ASP A 23 0.09 -7.28 -22.33
CA ASP A 23 -1.25 -7.84 -22.52
C ASP A 23 -1.22 -9.24 -23.23
N SER A 24 -0.17 -10.03 -22.96
CA SER A 24 0.17 -11.24 -23.74
C SER A 24 -0.50 -12.52 -23.23
N VAL A 25 -1.16 -12.46 -22.07
CA VAL A 25 -1.84 -13.61 -21.46
C VAL A 25 -3.26 -13.72 -22.02
N ASN A 26 -3.56 -14.88 -22.61
CA ASN A 26 -4.86 -15.19 -23.22
C ASN A 26 -5.67 -16.25 -22.47
N LEU A 27 -5.04 -16.99 -21.54
CA LEU A 27 -5.66 -18.05 -20.77
C LEU A 27 -4.96 -18.23 -19.42
N ILE A 28 -5.73 -18.33 -18.34
CA ILE A 28 -5.27 -18.77 -17.02
C ILE A 28 -5.93 -20.12 -16.71
N GLU A 29 -5.16 -21.16 -16.41
CA GLU A 29 -5.67 -22.50 -16.10
C GLU A 29 -5.48 -22.85 -14.61
N PHE A 30 -6.55 -23.33 -13.97
CA PHE A 30 -6.54 -23.95 -12.66
C PHE A 30 -6.56 -25.46 -12.80
N HIS A 31 -5.61 -26.12 -12.14
CA HIS A 31 -5.50 -27.57 -12.11
C HIS A 31 -5.95 -28.06 -10.73
N THR A 32 -7.02 -28.85 -10.70
CA THR A 32 -7.59 -29.37 -9.46
C THR A 32 -6.98 -30.73 -9.09
N ALA A 33 -7.07 -31.10 -7.82
CA ALA A 33 -6.49 -32.35 -7.31
C ALA A 33 -7.09 -33.62 -7.95
N ASP A 34 -8.32 -33.54 -8.47
CA ASP A 34 -8.99 -34.60 -9.23
C ASP A 34 -8.57 -34.62 -10.72
N GLY A 35 -7.57 -33.84 -11.11
CA GLY A 35 -7.00 -33.81 -12.46
C GLY A 35 -7.78 -32.97 -13.47
N LYS A 36 -8.84 -32.27 -13.06
CA LYS A 36 -9.59 -31.38 -13.95
C LYS A 36 -8.84 -30.07 -14.18
N LYS A 37 -9.12 -29.48 -15.35
CA LYS A 37 -8.62 -28.17 -15.75
C LYS A 37 -9.78 -27.22 -15.94
N HIS A 38 -9.64 -26.02 -15.38
CA HIS A 38 -10.61 -24.93 -15.54
C HIS A 38 -9.89 -23.69 -16.03
N GLY A 39 -10.40 -23.06 -17.09
CA GLY A 39 -9.74 -21.93 -17.74
C GLY A 39 -10.51 -20.62 -17.59
N ILE A 40 -9.80 -19.51 -17.46
CA ILE A 40 -10.33 -18.14 -17.63
C ILE A 40 -9.66 -17.56 -18.87
N GLY A 41 -10.44 -17.42 -19.96
CA GLY A 41 -10.02 -16.78 -21.21
C GLY A 41 -10.58 -15.36 -21.42
N ASN A 42 -11.38 -14.86 -20.47
CA ASN A 42 -11.93 -13.50 -20.57
C ASN A 42 -10.83 -12.46 -20.30
N ALA A 43 -10.55 -11.61 -21.28
CA ALA A 43 -9.48 -10.62 -21.20
C ALA A 43 -9.59 -9.67 -20.00
N ALA A 44 -10.80 -9.21 -19.65
CA ALA A 44 -10.99 -8.32 -18.50
C ALA A 44 -10.71 -9.05 -17.18
N ALA A 45 -11.17 -10.30 -17.04
CA ALA A 45 -10.88 -11.12 -15.86
C ALA A 45 -9.38 -11.44 -15.74
N ILE A 46 -8.71 -11.75 -16.86
CA ILE A 46 -7.26 -11.99 -16.89
C ILE A 46 -6.49 -10.77 -16.39
N LYS A 47 -6.81 -9.57 -16.90
CA LYS A 47 -6.16 -8.32 -16.46
C LYS A 47 -6.30 -8.08 -14.96
N LEU A 48 -7.49 -8.30 -14.40
CA LEU A 48 -7.73 -8.18 -12.96
C LEU A 48 -6.92 -9.19 -12.16
N LEU A 49 -6.91 -10.46 -12.58
CA LEU A 49 -6.17 -11.52 -11.90
C LEU A 49 -4.65 -11.30 -11.93
N LEU A 50 -4.10 -10.86 -13.07
CA LEU A 50 -2.69 -10.49 -13.17
C LEU A 50 -2.35 -9.31 -12.25
N SER A 51 -3.23 -8.30 -12.18
CA SER A 51 -3.03 -7.16 -11.29
C SER A 51 -2.99 -7.60 -9.82
N VAL A 52 -3.90 -8.49 -9.41
CA VAL A 52 -3.91 -9.06 -8.05
C VAL A 52 -2.64 -9.88 -7.79
N ALA A 53 -2.20 -10.70 -8.74
CA ALA A 53 -0.98 -11.49 -8.61
C ALA A 53 0.27 -10.61 -8.44
N VAL A 54 0.41 -9.54 -9.23
CA VAL A 54 1.50 -8.56 -9.11
C VAL A 54 1.49 -7.91 -7.72
N ILE A 55 0.32 -7.46 -7.24
CA ILE A 55 0.18 -6.84 -5.92
C ILE A 55 0.61 -7.80 -4.81
N GLU A 56 0.20 -9.06 -4.86
CA GLU A 56 0.57 -10.06 -3.86
C GLU A 56 2.06 -10.41 -3.91
N LEU A 57 2.66 -10.52 -5.10
CA LEU A 57 4.10 -10.73 -5.27
C LEU A 57 4.91 -9.54 -4.74
N GLU A 58 4.46 -8.30 -4.96
CA GLU A 58 5.06 -7.11 -4.37
C GLU A 58 5.01 -7.15 -2.84
N ARG A 59 3.87 -7.57 -2.26
CA ARG A 59 3.71 -7.73 -0.81
C ARG A 59 4.69 -8.76 -0.25
N GLN A 60 4.78 -9.94 -0.87
CA GLN A 60 5.69 -11.00 -0.45
C GLN A 60 7.16 -10.60 -0.57
N LEU A 61 7.53 -9.92 -1.66
CA LEU A 61 8.88 -9.41 -1.86
C LEU A 61 9.25 -8.40 -0.77
N ARG A 62 8.36 -7.46 -0.44
CA ARG A 62 8.57 -6.52 0.66
C ARG A 62 8.72 -7.23 2.00
N ALA A 63 7.90 -8.22 2.31
CA ALA A 63 8.02 -9.01 3.53
C ALA A 63 9.37 -9.75 3.60
N ALA A 64 9.84 -10.33 2.49
CA ALA A 64 11.14 -10.98 2.42
C ALA A 64 12.32 -9.99 2.61
N GLN A 65 12.19 -8.78 2.06
CA GLN A 65 13.21 -7.72 2.14
C GLN A 65 13.26 -7.03 3.50
N PHE A 66 12.11 -6.77 4.11
CA PHE A 66 12.00 -5.86 5.26
C PHE A 66 11.42 -6.49 6.52
N GLY A 67 10.98 -7.76 6.45
CA GLY A 67 10.26 -8.44 7.51
C GLY A 67 8.75 -8.23 7.42
N ASP A 68 8.01 -9.08 8.11
CA ASP A 68 6.57 -8.91 8.30
C ASP A 68 6.27 -7.74 9.24
N ILE A 69 5.01 -7.32 9.22
CA ILE A 69 4.50 -6.32 10.17
C ILE A 69 4.67 -6.90 11.58
N PRO A 70 5.25 -6.15 12.54
CA PRO A 70 5.33 -6.63 13.91
C PRO A 70 3.94 -6.99 14.46
N GLU A 71 3.79 -8.16 15.07
CA GLU A 71 2.50 -8.65 15.59
C GLU A 71 1.86 -7.67 16.59
N SER A 72 2.68 -6.98 17.39
CA SER A 72 2.22 -5.93 18.31
C SER A 72 1.61 -4.73 17.58
N LEU A 73 2.13 -4.39 16.39
CA LEU A 73 1.58 -3.35 15.55
C LEU A 73 0.31 -3.82 14.85
N GLU A 74 0.30 -5.04 14.29
CA GLU A 74 -0.86 -5.59 13.59
C GLU A 74 -2.10 -5.69 14.51
N ASN A 75 -1.88 -5.98 15.80
CA ASN A 75 -2.95 -6.05 16.79
C ASN A 75 -3.37 -4.69 17.37
N SER A 76 -2.65 -3.60 17.07
CA SER A 76 -2.93 -2.27 17.62
C SER A 76 -4.23 -1.67 17.09
N ARG A 77 -4.81 -0.73 17.85
CA ARG A 77 -6.02 -0.02 17.43
C ARG A 77 -5.72 0.90 16.24
N GLU A 78 -4.52 1.46 16.21
CA GLU A 78 -4.03 2.38 15.20
C GLU A 78 -3.85 1.68 13.86
N TYR A 79 -3.32 0.46 13.84
CA TYR A 79 -3.20 -0.34 12.62
C TYR A 79 -4.57 -0.71 12.06
N LYS A 80 -5.50 -1.14 12.91
CA LYS A 80 -6.89 -1.43 12.49
C LYS A 80 -7.58 -0.20 11.91
N ALA A 81 -7.40 0.97 12.53
CA ALA A 81 -7.91 2.24 12.01
C ALA A 81 -7.26 2.60 10.65
N ALA A 82 -5.94 2.41 10.50
CA ALA A 82 -5.23 2.64 9.25
C ALA A 82 -5.74 1.73 8.12
N LYS A 83 -6.00 0.44 8.40
CA LYS A 83 -6.59 -0.50 7.44
C LYS A 83 -8.02 -0.11 7.04
N GLN A 84 -8.83 0.41 7.97
CA GLN A 84 -10.16 0.92 7.65
C GLN A 84 -10.09 2.14 6.72
N LEU A 85 -9.15 3.05 6.98
CA LEU A 85 -8.92 4.20 6.11
C LEU A 85 -8.42 3.76 4.72
N GLU A 86 -7.47 2.82 4.65
CA GLU A 86 -7.00 2.24 3.39
C GLU A 86 -8.14 1.60 2.60
N TYR A 87 -9.00 0.82 3.26
CA TYR A 87 -10.18 0.23 2.62
C TYR A 87 -11.11 1.30 2.05
N ALA A 88 -11.39 2.37 2.81
CA ALA A 88 -12.21 3.48 2.35
C ALA A 88 -11.58 4.24 1.17
N MET A 89 -10.25 4.39 1.15
CA MET A 89 -9.52 5.04 0.05
C MET A 89 -9.41 4.18 -1.21
N ASN A 90 -9.46 2.85 -1.08
CA ASN A 90 -9.44 1.91 -2.20
C ASN A 90 -10.79 1.82 -2.95
N ASP A 91 -11.84 2.41 -2.41
CA ASP A 91 -13.12 2.54 -3.12
C ASP A 91 -12.99 3.54 -4.29
N LEU A 92 -13.46 3.15 -5.49
CA LEU A 92 -13.40 3.96 -6.71
C LEU A 92 -14.13 5.31 -6.56
N GLY A 93 -15.01 5.44 -5.57
CA GLY A 93 -15.73 6.67 -5.25
C GLY A 93 -15.03 7.63 -4.28
N PHE A 94 -13.85 7.29 -3.73
CA PHE A 94 -13.19 8.13 -2.74
C PHE A 94 -12.72 9.47 -3.33
N LYS A 95 -13.12 10.58 -2.69
CA LYS A 95 -12.76 11.95 -3.11
C LYS A 95 -12.06 12.68 -1.98
N SER A 96 -10.75 12.89 -2.12
CA SER A 96 -9.91 13.56 -1.13
C SER A 96 -10.45 14.93 -0.71
N GLU A 97 -11.02 15.69 -1.65
CA GLU A 97 -11.58 17.02 -1.39
C GLU A 97 -12.85 16.94 -0.53
N ARG A 98 -13.69 15.92 -0.77
CA ARG A 98 -14.89 15.70 0.06
C ARG A 98 -14.53 15.21 1.46
N PHE A 99 -13.51 14.36 1.56
CA PHE A 99 -12.96 13.95 2.85
C PHE A 99 -12.47 15.16 3.64
N ALA A 100 -11.72 16.07 3.01
CA ALA A 100 -11.26 17.30 3.66
C ALA A 100 -12.41 18.21 4.11
N GLN A 101 -13.48 18.34 3.30
CA GLN A 101 -14.69 19.09 3.67
C GLN A 101 -15.44 18.51 4.88
N ALA A 102 -15.27 17.23 5.18
CA ALA A 102 -15.90 16.59 6.33
C ALA A 102 -15.15 16.88 7.65
N LEU A 103 -13.85 17.21 7.60
CA LEU A 103 -13.01 17.40 8.80
C LEU A 103 -13.53 18.46 9.79
N PRO A 104 -14.03 19.64 9.36
CA PRO A 104 -14.54 20.64 10.29
C PRO A 104 -15.73 20.19 11.15
N TYR A 105 -16.42 19.12 10.73
CA TYR A 105 -17.56 18.51 11.42
C TYR A 105 -17.14 17.44 12.45
N PHE A 106 -15.85 17.14 12.58
CA PHE A 106 -15.36 16.28 13.65
C PHE A 106 -15.54 16.98 15.01
N HIS A 107 -15.64 16.19 16.09
CA HIS A 107 -15.45 16.73 17.43
C HIS A 107 -14.07 17.40 17.50
N LYS A 108 -13.97 18.60 18.12
CA LYS A 108 -12.76 19.43 18.02
C LYS A 108 -11.49 18.75 18.54
N THR A 109 -11.59 17.89 19.55
CA THR A 109 -10.45 17.09 20.02
C THR A 109 -10.02 16.01 19.01
N LEU A 110 -10.97 15.47 18.22
CA LEU A 110 -10.71 14.48 17.18
C LEU A 110 -10.14 15.13 15.92
N GLU A 111 -10.61 16.33 15.56
CA GLU A 111 -10.01 17.15 14.50
C GLU A 111 -8.53 17.41 14.78
N GLN A 112 -8.19 17.81 16.02
CA GLN A 112 -6.81 17.99 16.43
C GLN A 112 -6.01 16.67 16.43
N THR A 113 -6.63 15.57 16.85
CA THR A 113 -6.00 14.24 16.81
C THR A 113 -5.69 13.82 15.38
N PHE A 114 -6.60 14.06 14.44
CA PHE A 114 -6.39 13.82 13.02
C PHE A 114 -5.15 14.55 12.50
N PHE A 115 -5.01 15.86 12.75
CA PHE A 115 -3.84 16.60 12.29
C PHE A 115 -2.53 16.14 12.95
N ARG A 116 -2.56 15.70 14.22
CA ARG A 116 -1.39 15.05 14.85
C ARG A 116 -1.03 13.74 14.14
N THR A 117 -2.01 12.94 13.77
CA THR A 117 -1.81 11.70 13.01
C THR A 117 -1.24 11.99 11.61
N VAL A 118 -1.77 12.98 10.90
CA VAL A 118 -1.25 13.42 9.59
C VAL A 118 0.20 13.90 9.72
N LYS A 119 0.50 14.75 10.72
CA LYS A 119 1.88 15.19 11.01
C LYS A 119 2.81 13.99 11.25
N ALA A 120 2.41 13.04 12.10
CA ALA A 120 3.21 11.85 12.37
C ALA A 120 3.44 11.00 11.12
N GLY A 121 2.44 10.85 10.25
CA GLY A 121 2.55 10.15 8.97
C GLY A 121 3.53 10.82 8.01
N ILE A 122 3.49 12.15 7.89
CA ILE A 122 4.41 12.93 7.05
C ILE A 122 5.85 12.78 7.54
N LEU A 123 6.09 12.96 8.84
CA LEU A 123 7.43 12.81 9.43
C LEU A 123 7.96 11.38 9.25
N ALA A 124 7.12 10.37 9.53
CA ALA A 124 7.48 8.98 9.33
C ALA A 124 7.81 8.67 7.85
N MET A 125 7.11 9.26 6.88
CA MET A 125 7.43 9.09 5.47
C MET A 125 8.74 9.79 5.08
N ALA A 126 9.00 10.98 5.61
CA ALA A 126 10.23 11.75 5.38
C ALA A 126 11.49 11.10 5.99
N GLU A 127 11.33 10.30 7.04
CA GLU A 127 12.42 9.58 7.72
C GLU A 127 12.67 8.17 7.17
N ARG A 128 11.81 7.66 6.28
CA ARG A 128 12.00 6.34 5.65
C ARG A 128 13.29 6.31 4.83
N ASP A 129 13.97 5.16 4.89
CA ASP A 129 15.06 4.82 3.98
C ASP A 129 14.55 4.94 2.52
N PRO A 130 15.15 5.80 1.68
CA PRO A 130 14.75 5.98 0.28
C PRO A 130 14.65 4.67 -0.49
N ARG A 131 15.49 3.68 -0.16
CA ARG A 131 15.49 2.35 -0.80
C ARG A 131 14.22 1.53 -0.53
N ARG A 132 13.41 1.97 0.45
CA ARG A 132 12.15 1.34 0.85
C ARG A 132 10.92 2.08 0.30
N ILE A 133 11.13 3.17 -0.44
CA ILE A 133 10.06 3.92 -1.08
C ILE A 133 9.73 3.24 -2.41
N ASP A 134 8.44 2.92 -2.58
CA ASP A 134 7.92 2.46 -3.86
C ASP A 134 7.94 3.61 -4.88
N GLY A 135 8.32 3.33 -6.13
CA GLY A 135 8.38 4.37 -7.17
C GLY A 135 7.04 5.12 -7.35
N ARG A 136 5.90 4.47 -7.12
CA ARG A 136 4.57 5.13 -7.16
C ARG A 136 4.40 6.20 -6.08
N ASN A 137 5.22 6.16 -5.02
CA ASN A 137 5.18 7.06 -3.87
C ASN A 137 6.37 8.04 -3.83
N GLU A 138 7.20 8.11 -4.89
CA GLU A 138 8.37 8.99 -4.92
C GLU A 138 7.98 10.48 -4.78
N ALA A 139 6.98 10.94 -5.53
CA ALA A 139 6.47 12.31 -5.41
C ALA A 139 5.95 12.62 -4.00
N SER A 140 5.24 11.66 -3.38
CA SER A 140 4.74 11.78 -2.01
C SER A 140 5.88 11.83 -0.99
N TYR A 141 6.96 11.08 -1.22
CA TYR A 141 8.15 11.06 -0.36
C TYR A 141 8.86 12.41 -0.39
N GLU A 142 9.13 12.95 -1.58
CA GLU A 142 9.76 14.25 -1.75
C GLU A 142 8.91 15.38 -1.14
N MET A 143 7.59 15.34 -1.36
CA MET A 143 6.67 16.27 -0.70
C MET A 143 6.79 16.20 0.83
N CYS A 144 6.83 14.99 1.40
CA CYS A 144 7.00 14.83 2.85
C CYS A 144 8.35 15.35 3.34
N ARG A 145 9.44 15.13 2.59
CA ARG A 145 10.78 15.67 2.89
C ARG A 145 10.79 17.20 2.93
N MET A 146 10.10 17.85 2.00
CA MET A 146 9.97 19.31 1.96
C MET A 146 9.16 19.85 3.14
N LEU A 147 8.11 19.15 3.56
CA LEU A 147 7.23 19.57 4.66
C LEU A 147 7.83 19.32 6.05
N ALA A 148 8.67 18.29 6.19
CA ALA A 148 9.14 17.81 7.49
C ALA A 148 9.79 18.90 8.39
N PRO A 149 10.69 19.78 7.89
CA PRO A 149 11.30 20.81 8.74
C PRO A 149 10.25 21.75 9.37
N MET A 150 9.32 22.26 8.58
CA MET A 150 8.24 23.13 9.06
C MET A 150 7.36 22.40 10.09
N LEU A 151 7.05 21.14 9.85
CA LEU A 151 6.20 20.36 10.74
C LEU A 151 6.89 20.03 12.06
N GLN A 152 8.19 19.75 12.09
CA GLN A 152 8.94 19.49 13.31
C GLN A 152 8.84 20.66 14.30
N ASP A 153 8.98 21.89 13.79
CA ASP A 153 8.92 23.11 14.60
C ASP A 153 7.50 23.50 15.02
N THR A 154 6.48 23.03 14.30
CA THR A 154 5.07 23.34 14.57
C THR A 154 4.53 22.53 15.76
N ARG A 155 4.16 23.20 16.85
CA ARG A 155 3.51 22.57 18.01
C ARG A 155 2.00 22.44 17.80
N LEU A 156 1.49 21.21 17.83
CA LEU A 156 0.07 20.91 17.88
C LEU A 156 -0.31 20.61 19.35
N PRO A 157 -1.04 21.51 20.04
CA PRO A 157 -1.32 21.36 21.47
C PRO A 157 -2.05 20.05 21.75
N PHE A 158 -1.79 19.41 22.90
CA PHE A 158 -2.68 18.42 23.49
C PHE A 158 -3.89 19.15 24.07
N ILE A 159 -5.09 18.75 23.69
CA ILE A 159 -6.35 19.25 24.26
C ILE A 159 -6.79 18.23 25.28
#